data_AF-A0A0R1JSE8-F1
#
_entry.id   AF-A0A0R1JSE8-F1
#
_cell.length_a   1.000
_cell.length_b   1.000
_cell.length_c   1.000
_cell.angle_alpha   90.00
_cell.angle_beta   90.00
_cell.angle_gamma   90.00
#
_symmetry.space_group_name_H-M   'P 1'
#
loop_
_entity.id
_entity.type
_entity.pdbx_description
1 polymer ?
#
loop_
_entity_poly.entity_id
_entity_poly.type
_entity_poly.pdbx_seq_one_letter_code
_entity_poly.pdbx_strand_id
1 'polypeptide(L)' 'MISFRLVPTLANGKPIRGVRPFELIGTPNSDLITSLDVPGYQLCFGQQLRFPRVSGLVAPLYYEPAETTQELSVAGLD' A
#
# COMPACT_ATOMS: atom_id res chain seq x y z
N MET A 1 18.67 13.87 1.19
CA MET A 1 17.47 13.15 1.65
C MET A 1 16.32 13.57 0.77
N ILE A 2 15.39 12.67 0.46
CA ILE A 2 14.24 12.93 -0.39
C ILE A 2 12.98 12.51 0.36
N SER A 3 11.97 13.38 0.36
CA SER A 3 10.66 13.09 0.97
C SER A 3 9.64 12.72 -0.10
N PHE A 4 8.90 11.66 0.18
CA PHE A 4 7.82 11.12 -0.64
C PHE A 4 6.54 11.07 0.16
N ARG A 5 5.44 11.43 -0.50
CA ARG A 5 4.11 11.32 0.09
C ARG A 5 3.36 10.19 -0.57
N LEU A 6 2.99 9.22 0.25
CA LEU A 6 2.35 8.00 -0.21
C LEU A 6 0.87 8.02 0.14
N VAL A 7 0.01 7.91 -0.86
CA VAL A 7 -1.44 8.01 -0.70
C VAL A 7 -2.06 6.62 -0.77
N PRO A 8 -2.65 6.11 0.34
CA PRO A 8 -3.34 4.84 0.32
C PRO A 8 -4.54 4.90 -0.62
N THR A 9 -4.52 4.01 -1.60
CA THR A 9 -5.41 4.03 -2.75
C THR A 9 -5.98 2.64 -2.93
N LEU A 10 -7.28 2.51 -3.18
CA LEU A 10 -7.91 1.26 -3.55
C LEU A 10 -7.36 0.79 -4.89
N ALA A 11 -7.41 -0.51 -5.17
CA ALA A 11 -7.01 -1.08 -6.46
C ALA A 11 -7.68 -0.40 -7.69
N ASN A 12 -8.85 0.22 -7.51
CA ASN A 12 -9.55 0.99 -8.54
C ASN A 12 -9.03 2.43 -8.75
N GLY A 13 -7.95 2.83 -8.09
CA GLY A 13 -7.33 4.16 -8.21
C GLY A 13 -7.93 5.26 -7.32
N LYS A 14 -8.96 4.98 -6.51
CA LYS A 14 -9.52 5.97 -5.58
C LYS A 14 -8.80 5.95 -4.23
N PRO A 15 -8.49 7.10 -3.61
CA PRO A 15 -7.90 7.13 -2.28
C PRO A 15 -8.83 6.48 -1.24
N ILE A 16 -8.26 5.75 -0.29
CA ILE A 16 -9.00 5.18 0.83
C ILE A 16 -9.42 6.32 1.76
N ARG A 17 -10.72 6.50 1.93
CA ARG A 17 -11.27 7.58 2.76
C ARG A 17 -10.91 7.37 4.23
N GLY A 18 -10.56 8.46 4.91
CA GLY A 18 -10.22 8.45 6.33
C GLY A 18 -8.79 8.00 6.66
N VAL A 19 -8.02 7.54 5.66
CA VAL A 19 -6.62 7.17 5.84
C VAL A 19 -5.73 8.35 5.44
N ARG A 20 -4.80 8.72 6.33
CA ARG A 20 -3.86 9.80 6.07
C ARG A 20 -2.73 9.31 5.15
N PRO A 21 -2.21 10.16 4.25
CA PRO A 21 -1.00 9.83 3.50
C PRO A 21 0.20 9.61 4.43
N PHE A 22 1.08 8.70 4.05
CA PHE A 22 2.32 8.42 4.75
C PHE A 22 3.44 9.30 4.21
N GLU A 23 4.31 9.79 5.09
CA GLU A 23 5.55 10.45 4.68
C GLU A 23 6.71 9.47 4.80
N LEU A 24 7.49 9.39 3.73
CA LEU A 24 8.61 8.46 3.66
C LEU A 24 9.87 9.22 3.24
N ILE A 25 10.88 9.16 4.11
CA ILE A 25 12.15 9.85 3.91
C ILE A 25 13.18 8.81 3.49
N GLY A 26 13.69 8.96 2.28
CA GLY A 26 14.61 8.02 1.66
C GLY A 26 15.88 8.68 1.14
N THR A 27 16.83 7.82 0.80
CA THR A 27 17.98 8.18 -0.04
C THR A 27 17.62 8.05 -1.52
N PRO A 28 18.10 8.96 -2.38
CA PRO A 28 17.88 8.86 -3.83
C PRO A 28 18.40 7.53 -4.39
N ASN A 29 17.68 6.97 -5.36
CA ASN A 29 18.01 5.72 -6.06
C ASN A 29 18.06 4.47 -5.16
N SER A 30 17.48 4.51 -3.97
CA SER A 30 17.26 3.31 -3.15
C SER A 30 15.89 2.71 -3.45
N ASP A 31 15.84 1.38 -3.48
CA ASP A 31 14.59 0.64 -3.50
C ASP A 31 14.05 0.57 -2.08
N LEU A 32 12.76 0.87 -1.91
CA LEU A 32 12.11 0.72 -0.63
C LEU A 32 10.94 -0.27 -0.76
N ILE A 33 11.04 -1.34 0.00
CA ILE A 33 9.91 -2.23 0.28
C ILE A 33 9.23 -1.64 1.50
N THR A 34 8.03 -1.09 1.30
CA THR A 34 7.24 -0.47 2.36
C THR A 34 6.11 -1.43 2.73
N SER A 35 6.15 -1.99 3.93
CA SER A 35 4.97 -2.59 4.57
C SER A 35 4.28 -1.51 5.41
N LEU A 36 3.31 -0.83 4.83
CA LEU A 36 2.48 0.14 5.56
C LEU A 36 1.16 -0.55 5.90
N ASP A 37 0.81 -0.51 7.18
CA ASP A 37 -0.43 -1.10 7.68
C ASP A 37 -1.57 -0.10 7.51
N VAL A 38 -2.65 -0.53 6.84
CA VAL A 38 -3.89 0.23 6.69
C VAL A 38 -5.02 -0.67 7.21
N PRO A 39 -5.67 -0.32 8.34
CA PRO A 39 -6.66 -1.21 8.96
C PRO A 39 -7.78 -1.63 8.03
N GLY A 40 -8.02 -2.94 7.92
CA GLY A 40 -9.03 -3.53 7.03
C GLY A 40 -8.60 -3.65 5.57
N TYR A 41 -7.34 -3.35 5.27
CA TYR A 41 -6.78 -3.40 3.93
C TYR A 41 -5.43 -4.12 3.93
N GLN A 42 -5.16 -4.85 2.85
CA GLN A 42 -3.87 -5.47 2.59
C GLN A 42 -3.20 -4.79 1.39
N LEU A 43 -1.89 -4.63 1.46
CA LEU A 43 -1.13 -4.03 0.36
C LEU A 43 -1.12 -4.97 -0.84
N CYS A 44 -1.40 -4.47 -2.04
CA CYS A 44 -1.28 -5.29 -3.25
C CYS A 44 0.19 -5.70 -3.44
N PHE A 45 0.43 -7.00 -3.59
CA PHE A 45 1.77 -7.60 -3.68
C PHE A 45 2.57 -7.00 -4.84
N GLY A 46 3.88 -6.79 -4.64
CA GLY A 46 4.81 -6.39 -5.71
C GLY A 46 4.94 -4.88 -5.98
N GLN A 47 4.41 -4.01 -5.13
CA GLN A 47 4.66 -2.58 -5.24
C GLN A 47 6.08 -2.21 -4.78
N GLN A 48 7.00 -2.11 -5.73
CA GLN A 48 8.32 -1.55 -5.52
C GLN A 48 8.29 -0.06 -5.81
N LEU A 49 8.54 0.76 -4.79
CA LEU A 49 8.71 2.19 -4.97
C LEU A 49 10.19 2.49 -5.15
N ARG A 50 10.52 3.07 -6.31
CA ARG A 50 11.85 3.60 -6.58
C ARG A 50 11.85 5.08 -6.23
N PHE A 51 12.79 5.53 -5.40
CA PHE A 51 12.93 6.95 -5.11
C PHE A 51 13.61 7.70 -6.26
N PRO A 52 12.88 8.47 -7.09
CA PRO A 52 13.51 9.40 -8.02
C PRO A 52 14.35 10.43 -7.27
N ARG A 53 15.26 11.11 -7.97
CA ARG A 53 16.09 12.19 -7.40
C ARG A 53 15.30 13.46 -7.01
N VAL A 54 13.98 13.43 -7.09
CA VAL A 54 13.09 14.59 -6.93
C VAL A 54 12.27 14.43 -5.65
N SER A 55 12.31 15.45 -4.80
CA SER A 55 11.48 15.52 -3.58
C SER A 55 10.06 15.97 -3.88
N GLY A 56 9.11 15.58 -3.03
CA GLY A 56 7.72 16.02 -3.12
C GLY A 56 6.87 15.21 -4.08
N LEU A 57 7.37 14.06 -4.55
CA LEU A 57 6.59 13.18 -5.40
C LEU A 57 5.49 12.50 -4.58
N VAL A 58 4.27 12.56 -5.12
CA VAL A 58 3.10 11.89 -4.57
C VAL A 58 2.88 10.61 -5.36
N ALA A 59 2.90 9.46 -4.69
CA ALA A 59 2.65 8.16 -5.31
C ALA A 59 1.50 7.44 -4.62
N PRO A 60 0.57 6.81 -5.37
CA PRO A 60 -0.41 5.92 -4.78
C PRO A 60 0.27 4.64 -4.26
N LEU A 61 -0.12 4.16 -3.08
CA LEU A 61 0.04 2.73 -2.72
C LEU A 61 -1.32 2.07 -2.90
N TYR A 62 -1.37 1.04 -3.73
CA TYR A 62 -2.58 0.28 -3.97
C TYR A 62 -2.83 -0.76 -2.89
N TYR A 63 -4.05 -0.80 -2.38
CA TYR A 63 -4.53 -1.74 -1.38
C TYR A 63 -5.82 -2.39 -1.85
N GLU A 64 -6.04 -3.59 -1.36
CA GLU A 64 -7.30 -4.31 -1.47
C GLU A 64 -7.89 -4.51 -0.07
N PRO A 65 -9.22 -4.63 0.06
CA PRO A 65 -9.81 -5.04 1.32
C PRO A 65 -9.14 -6.33 1.77
N ALA A 66 -8.68 -6.38 3.02
CA ALA A 66 -8.28 -7.65 3.60
C ALA A 66 -9.57 -8.47 3.67
N GLU A 67 -9.77 -9.41 2.75
CA GLU A 67 -10.89 -10.32 2.83
C GLU A 67 -10.81 -10.96 4.22
N THR A 68 -11.76 -10.64 5.11
CA THR A 68 -12.08 -11.52 6.23
C THR A 68 -12.25 -12.88 5.58
N THR A 69 -11.26 -13.76 5.75
CA THR A 69 -11.37 -15.15 5.33
C THR A 69 -12.67 -15.66 5.93
N GLN A 70 -13.74 -15.68 5.12
CA GLN A 70 -14.86 -16.55 5.38
C GLN A 70 -14.21 -17.92 5.48
N GLU A 71 -14.30 -18.50 6.68
CA GLU A 71 -13.96 -19.89 6.91
C GLU A 71 -14.41 -20.67 5.68
N LEU A 72 -13.45 -21.31 5.01
CA LEU A 72 -13.74 -22.33 4.02
C LEU A 72 -14.65 -23.33 4.75
N SER A 73 -15.96 -23.20 4.53
CA SER A 73 -16.92 -24.27 4.81
C SER A 73 -16.39 -25.48 4.07
N VAL A 74 -15.74 -26.39 4.79
CA VAL A 74 -15.52 -27.76 4.34
C VAL A 74 -16.91 -28.39 4.32
N ALA A 75 -17.65 -28.10 3.26
CA ALA A 75 -18.85 -28.81 2.90
C ALA A 75 -18.42 -30.16 2.34
N GLY A 76 -18.68 -31.22 3.10
CA GLY A 76 -18.87 -32.57 2.55
C GLY A 76 -17.60 -33.36 2.26
N LEU A 77 -17.11 -34.06 3.29
CA LEU A 77 -16.47 -35.36 3.14
C LEU A 77 -17.01 -36.23 4.29
N ASP A 78 -18.27 -36.65 4.15
CA ASP A 78 -18.81 -37.86 4.79
C ASP A 78 -18.96 -38.93 3.69
#